data_AF-A0A3R6J767-F1
#
_entry.id   AF-A0A3R6J767-F1
#
_cell.length_a   1.000
_cell.length_b   1.000
_cell.length_c   1.000
_cell.angle_alpha   90.00
_cell.angle_beta   90.00
_cell.angle_gamma   90.00
#
_symmetry.space_group_name_H-M   'P 1'
#
loop_
_entity.id
_entity.type
_entity.pdbx_description
1 polymer ?
#
loop_
_entity_poly.entity_id
_entity_poly.type
_entity_poly.pdbx_seq_one_letter_code
_entity_poly.pdbx_strand_id
1 'polypeptide(L)'
;MELSKILPVVVIVVVALVLILFPEARALLKGFTRLFIKDMAQTPDGAEAIYTEKIDQVQDSYSRAENALRIASGKLSNAKRDMAAKKERLKKVETDCENLVKSGKIKEAEIKSDEREEIVADIERLNGLIQVYQKAEVTAQEAFDMCEKNLRKLKREKNDVVENMRVKTEMQKVYDDLDDLKAVTGVDKALGYVRDKNKDLDAAVEGARVVHNNKMSTKIQRAEAEARKANSNDYLESLKKKYNK
;
A
#
# COMPACT_ATOMS: atom_id res chain seq x y z
N MET A 1 0.89 -30.08 25.33
CA MET A 1 0.74 -28.90 24.45
C MET A 1 -0.68 -28.40 24.61
N GLU A 2 -0.86 -27.11 24.90
CA GLU A 2 -2.19 -26.52 25.11
C GLU A 2 -3.00 -26.50 23.81
N LEU A 3 -4.27 -26.87 23.88
CA LEU A 3 -5.22 -26.91 22.76
C LEU A 3 -5.29 -25.56 22.00
N SER A 4 -5.05 -24.46 22.71
CA SER A 4 -4.99 -23.08 22.18
C SER A 4 -3.89 -22.85 21.15
N LYS A 5 -2.80 -23.63 21.20
CA LYS A 5 -1.68 -23.55 20.24
C LYS A 5 -1.83 -24.49 19.05
N ILE A 6 -2.73 -25.46 19.14
CA ILE A 6 -2.97 -26.46 18.08
C ILE A 6 -4.02 -25.94 17.10
N LEU A 7 -5.02 -25.18 17.57
CA LEU A 7 -6.09 -24.61 16.76
C LEU A 7 -5.61 -23.74 15.56
N PRO A 8 -4.67 -22.77 15.72
CA PRO A 8 -4.21 -21.96 14.59
C PRO A 8 -3.40 -22.78 13.58
N VAL A 9 -2.65 -23.78 14.04
CA VAL A 9 -1.87 -24.67 13.17
C VAL A 9 -2.79 -25.56 12.34
N VAL A 10 -3.87 -26.07 12.94
CA VAL A 10 -4.89 -26.86 12.22
C VAL A 10 -5.62 -26.01 11.18
N VAL A 11 -5.96 -24.76 11.48
CA VAL A 11 -6.58 -23.84 10.51
C VAL A 11 -5.66 -23.57 9.32
N ILE A 12 -4.37 -23.34 9.56
CA ILE A 12 -3.38 -23.12 8.48
C ILE A 12 -3.23 -24.37 7.60
N VAL A 13 -3.21 -25.56 8.19
CA VAL A 13 -3.11 -26.83 7.45
C VAL A 13 -4.38 -27.13 6.65
N VAL A 14 -5.56 -26.83 7.19
CA VAL A 14 -6.84 -26.99 6.48
C VAL A 14 -6.94 -26.00 5.31
N VAL A 15 -6.52 -24.75 5.50
CA VAL A 15 -6.46 -23.75 4.43
C VAL A 15 -5.47 -24.17 3.34
N ALA A 16 -4.29 -24.68 3.71
CA ALA A 16 -3.31 -25.20 2.76
C ALA A 16 -3.84 -26.42 1.98
N LEU A 17 -4.56 -27.34 2.64
CA LEU A 17 -5.16 -28.50 1.99
C LEU A 17 -6.28 -28.13 1.02
N VAL A 18 -7.12 -27.15 1.37
CA VAL A 18 -8.17 -26.62 0.48
C VAL A 18 -7.56 -25.96 -0.76
N LEU A 19 -6.45 -25.22 -0.59
CA LEU A 19 -5.71 -24.64 -1.71
C LEU A 19 -5.03 -25.70 -2.59
N ILE A 20 -4.63 -26.84 -2.03
CA ILE A 20 -4.05 -27.93 -2.81
C ILE A 20 -5.12 -28.67 -3.61
N LEU A 21 -6.26 -29.01 -2.99
CA LEU A 21 -7.33 -29.84 -3.56
C LEU A 21 -8.26 -29.10 -4.53
N PHE A 22 -8.48 -27.79 -4.37
CA PHE A 22 -9.39 -27.01 -5.22
C PHE A 22 -8.62 -25.96 -6.03
N PRO A 23 -8.22 -26.27 -7.29
CA PRO A 23 -7.51 -25.32 -8.15
C PRO A 23 -8.34 -24.06 -8.49
N GLU A 24 -9.67 -24.13 -8.43
CA GLU A 24 -10.59 -23.00 -8.61
C GLU A 24 -10.50 -21.98 -7.46
N ALA A 25 -10.20 -22.42 -6.23
CA ALA A 25 -9.97 -21.52 -5.08
C ALA A 25 -8.67 -20.71 -5.24
N ARG A 26 -7.66 -21.25 -5.94
CA ARG A 26 -6.43 -20.49 -6.29
C ARG A 26 -6.72 -19.38 -7.30
N ALA A 27 -7.65 -19.61 -8.23
CA ALA A 27 -8.04 -18.60 -9.22
C ALA A 27 -8.83 -17.45 -8.57
N LEU A 28 -9.75 -17.77 -7.65
CA LEU A 28 -10.50 -16.79 -6.85
C LEU A 28 -9.58 -15.92 -5.97
N LEU A 29 -8.58 -16.51 -5.28
CA LEU A 29 -7.60 -15.77 -4.47
C LEU A 29 -6.64 -14.91 -5.30
N LYS A 30 -6.25 -15.36 -6.51
CA LYS A 30 -5.43 -14.54 -7.44
C LYS A 30 -6.19 -13.33 -8.00
N GLY A 31 -7.52 -13.43 -8.15
CA GLY A 31 -8.38 -12.30 -8.52
C GLY A 31 -8.53 -11.28 -7.39
N PHE A 32 -8.69 -11.77 -6.15
CA PHE A 32 -8.87 -10.92 -4.96
C PHE A 32 -7.59 -10.18 -4.55
N THR A 33 -6.43 -10.85 -4.62
CA THR A 33 -5.13 -10.24 -4.28
C THR A 33 -4.71 -9.15 -5.27
N ARG A 34 -5.05 -9.26 -6.56
CA ARG A 34 -4.78 -8.20 -7.54
C ARG A 34 -5.58 -6.92 -7.33
N LEU A 35 -6.81 -7.02 -6.84
CA LEU A 35 -7.65 -5.84 -6.57
C LEU A 35 -7.20 -5.14 -5.29
N PHE A 36 -6.97 -5.89 -4.21
CA PHE A 36 -6.58 -5.30 -2.92
C PHE A 36 -5.14 -4.76 -2.90
N ILE A 37 -4.17 -5.42 -3.56
CA ILE A 37 -2.80 -4.90 -3.64
C ILE A 37 -2.73 -3.64 -4.50
N LYS A 38 -3.59 -3.52 -5.52
CA LYS A 38 -3.62 -2.35 -6.41
C LYS A 38 -4.25 -1.13 -5.75
N ASP A 39 -5.34 -1.29 -4.99
CA ASP A 39 -5.95 -0.17 -4.27
C ASP A 39 -5.16 0.22 -3.01
N MET A 40 -4.53 -0.75 -2.32
CA MET A 40 -3.71 -0.46 -1.14
C MET A 40 -2.35 0.15 -1.52
N ALA A 41 -1.71 -0.24 -2.63
CA ALA A 41 -0.49 0.42 -3.11
C ALA A 41 -0.74 1.80 -3.76
N GLN A 42 -2.00 2.15 -4.05
CA GLN A 42 -2.40 3.46 -4.58
C GLN A 42 -2.78 4.47 -3.50
N THR A 43 -2.89 4.05 -2.24
CA THR A 43 -3.06 4.97 -1.11
C THR A 43 -1.72 5.33 -0.49
N PRO A 44 -1.59 6.54 0.09
CA PRO A 44 -0.37 6.95 0.77
C PRO A 44 0.05 5.98 1.89
N ASP A 45 -0.93 5.44 2.63
CA ASP A 45 -0.69 4.55 3.77
C ASP A 45 -0.19 3.16 3.35
N GLY A 46 -0.70 2.61 2.24
CA GLY A 46 -0.18 1.32 1.76
C GLY A 46 1.15 1.43 1.01
N ALA A 47 1.41 2.56 0.33
CA ALA A 47 2.76 2.88 -0.15
C ALA A 47 3.75 2.98 1.02
N GLU A 48 3.37 3.67 2.11
CA GLU A 48 4.18 3.77 3.32
C GLU A 48 4.46 2.40 3.95
N ALA A 49 3.47 1.51 4.03
CA ALA A 49 3.63 0.16 4.55
C ALA A 49 4.63 -0.68 3.71
N ILE A 50 4.50 -0.65 2.38
CA ILE A 50 5.40 -1.37 1.46
C ILE A 50 6.84 -0.86 1.58
N TYR A 51 7.03 0.46 1.58
CA TYR A 51 8.37 1.04 1.77
C TYR A 51 8.94 0.72 3.15
N THR A 52 8.11 0.73 4.19
CA THR A 52 8.54 0.40 5.56
C THR A 52 8.98 -1.05 5.66
N GLU A 53 8.20 -2.01 5.15
CA GLU A 53 8.59 -3.42 5.10
C GLU A 53 9.90 -3.62 4.33
N LYS A 54 10.07 -2.92 3.20
CA LYS A 54 11.30 -3.01 2.41
C LYS A 54 12.50 -2.41 3.13
N ILE A 55 12.31 -1.29 3.83
CA ILE A 55 13.32 -0.65 4.66
C ILE A 55 13.74 -1.59 5.78
N ASP A 56 12.81 -2.26 6.46
CA ASP A 56 13.11 -3.21 7.52
C ASP A 56 13.95 -4.39 7.01
N GLN A 57 13.58 -4.99 5.88
CA GLN A 57 14.36 -6.07 5.25
C GLN A 57 15.80 -5.64 4.89
N VAL A 58 15.95 -4.41 4.37
CA VAL A 58 17.27 -3.86 4.02
C VAL A 58 18.05 -3.49 5.28
N GLN A 59 17.38 -3.04 6.33
CA GLN A 59 18.00 -2.71 7.61
C GLN A 59 18.50 -3.97 8.33
N ASP A 60 17.75 -5.07 8.29
CA ASP A 60 18.22 -6.39 8.73
C ASP A 60 19.46 -6.86 7.95
N SER A 61 19.45 -6.68 6.63
CA SER A 61 20.57 -7.04 5.76
C SER A 61 21.80 -6.17 6.01
N TYR A 62 21.59 -4.87 6.25
CA TYR A 62 22.60 -3.92 6.67
C TYR A 62 23.24 -4.34 8.00
N SER A 63 22.44 -4.66 9.03
CA SER A 63 22.97 -5.10 10.32
C SER A 63 23.75 -6.43 10.23
N ARG A 64 23.32 -7.35 9.36
CA ARG A 64 24.09 -8.58 9.07
C ARG A 64 25.43 -8.26 8.40
N ALA A 65 25.44 -7.38 7.40
CA ALA A 65 26.66 -6.96 6.71
C ALA A 65 27.63 -6.23 7.65
N GLU A 66 27.11 -5.35 8.51
CA GLU A 66 27.87 -4.64 9.54
C GLU A 66 28.53 -5.61 10.52
N ASN A 67 27.78 -6.61 11.02
CA ASN A 67 28.36 -7.61 11.92
C ASN A 67 29.41 -8.48 11.22
N ALA A 68 29.18 -8.86 9.96
CA ALA A 68 30.15 -9.61 9.16
C ALA A 68 31.45 -8.81 8.96
N LEU A 69 31.34 -7.53 8.61
CA LEU A 69 32.47 -6.62 8.49
C LEU A 69 33.23 -6.51 9.82
N ARG A 70 32.53 -6.26 10.93
CA ARG A 70 33.13 -6.19 12.27
C ARG A 70 33.91 -7.44 12.63
N ILE A 71 33.35 -8.63 12.34
CA ILE A 71 34.02 -9.91 12.61
C ILE A 71 35.24 -10.08 11.71
N ALA A 72 35.14 -9.77 10.42
CA ALA A 72 36.25 -9.88 9.46
C ALA A 72 37.41 -8.95 9.83
N SER A 73 37.13 -7.66 10.08
CA SER A 73 38.10 -6.67 10.54
C SER A 73 38.73 -7.07 11.88
N GLY A 74 37.94 -7.58 12.82
CA GLY A 74 38.43 -8.06 14.11
C GLY A 74 39.40 -9.25 13.97
N LYS A 75 39.04 -10.25 13.16
CA LYS A 75 39.90 -11.40 12.87
C LYS A 75 41.18 -11.00 12.14
N LEU A 76 41.08 -10.08 11.18
CA LEU A 76 42.25 -9.55 10.47
C LEU A 76 43.20 -8.82 11.42
N SER A 77 42.66 -7.96 12.28
CA SER A 77 43.44 -7.20 13.28
C SER A 77 44.17 -8.14 14.24
N ASN A 78 43.49 -9.16 14.76
CA ASN A 78 44.09 -10.15 15.64
C ASN A 78 45.18 -10.95 14.91
N ALA A 79 44.92 -11.44 13.70
CA ALA A 79 45.92 -12.19 12.93
C ALA A 79 47.16 -11.34 12.61
N LYS A 80 46.99 -10.05 12.29
CA LYS A 80 48.11 -9.10 12.09
C LYS A 80 48.92 -8.89 13.38
N ARG A 81 48.24 -8.79 14.54
CA ARG A 81 48.90 -8.66 15.84
C ARG A 81 49.69 -9.91 16.21
N ASP A 82 49.10 -11.09 16.02
CA ASP A 82 49.77 -12.38 16.29
C ASP A 82 50.98 -12.56 15.39
N MET A 83 50.86 -12.19 14.10
CA MET A 83 51.98 -12.21 13.16
C MET A 83 53.10 -11.27 13.60
N ALA A 84 52.76 -10.05 14.06
CA ALA A 84 53.76 -9.11 14.58
C ALA A 84 54.47 -9.66 15.82
N ALA A 85 53.74 -10.27 16.75
CA ALA A 85 54.32 -10.90 17.94
C ALA A 85 55.25 -12.08 17.57
N LYS A 86 54.85 -12.92 16.61
CA LYS A 86 55.68 -14.03 16.12
C LYS A 86 56.92 -13.55 15.39
N LYS A 87 56.83 -12.49 14.58
CA LYS A 87 58.00 -11.85 13.94
C LYS A 87 58.97 -11.27 14.96
N GLU A 88 58.46 -10.71 16.06
CA GLU A 88 59.33 -10.20 17.12
C GLU A 88 60.00 -11.33 17.90
N ARG A 89 59.29 -12.44 18.15
CA ARG A 89 59.89 -13.65 18.74
C ARG A 89 60.95 -14.25 17.80
N LEU A 90 60.69 -14.28 16.49
CA LEU A 90 61.64 -14.78 15.49
C LEU A 90 62.98 -14.05 15.60
N LYS A 91 62.98 -12.71 15.63
CA LYS A 91 64.21 -11.91 15.77
C LYS A 91 65.00 -12.26 17.04
N LYS A 92 64.29 -12.48 18.16
CA LYS A 92 64.93 -12.86 19.43
C LYS A 92 65.58 -14.23 19.32
N VAL A 93 64.87 -15.20 18.78
CA VAL A 93 65.40 -16.57 18.57
C VAL A 93 66.58 -16.56 17.60
N GLU A 94 66.53 -15.78 16.53
CA GLU A 94 67.65 -15.59 15.59
C GLU A 94 68.87 -14.99 16.29
N THR A 95 68.67 -13.95 17.10
CA THR A 95 69.76 -13.32 17.88
C THR A 95 70.37 -14.29 18.89
N ASP A 96 69.54 -15.04 19.61
CA ASP A 96 69.98 -16.07 20.57
C ASP A 96 70.79 -17.16 19.87
N CYS A 97 70.31 -17.63 18.70
CA CYS A 97 70.99 -18.62 17.89
C CYS A 97 72.38 -18.13 17.44
N GLU A 98 72.48 -16.89 16.93
CA GLU A 98 73.76 -16.30 16.55
C GLU A 98 74.73 -16.20 17.73
N ASN A 99 74.25 -15.82 18.91
CA ASN A 99 75.07 -15.70 20.11
C ASN A 99 75.58 -17.07 20.59
N LEU A 100 74.75 -18.11 20.53
CA LEU A 100 75.13 -19.48 20.89
C LEU A 100 76.20 -20.04 19.93
N VAL A 101 76.06 -19.79 18.63
CA VAL A 101 77.06 -20.16 17.62
C VAL A 101 78.39 -19.44 17.89
N LYS A 102 78.37 -18.12 18.11
CA LYS A 102 79.58 -17.33 18.46
C LYS A 102 80.27 -17.83 19.72
N SER A 103 79.50 -18.37 20.67
CA SER A 103 79.99 -18.90 21.94
C SER A 103 80.42 -20.38 21.86
N GLY A 104 80.40 -21.00 20.68
CA GLY A 104 80.78 -22.40 20.47
C GLY A 104 79.77 -23.44 20.97
N LYS A 105 78.57 -23.01 21.39
CA LYS A 105 77.52 -23.88 21.96
C LYS A 105 76.59 -24.44 20.88
N ILE A 106 77.16 -25.25 19.97
CA ILE A 106 76.48 -25.68 18.74
C ILE A 106 75.20 -26.49 19.00
N LYS A 107 75.18 -27.39 20.00
CA LYS A 107 73.99 -28.19 20.34
C LYS A 107 72.81 -27.33 20.85
N GLU A 108 73.09 -26.27 21.59
CA GLU A 108 72.05 -25.34 22.05
C GLU A 108 71.53 -24.48 20.90
N ALA A 109 72.41 -24.11 19.96
CA ALA A 109 72.04 -23.38 18.74
C ALA A 109 71.15 -24.22 17.81
N GLU A 110 71.38 -25.53 17.72
CA GLU A 110 70.55 -26.46 16.94
C GLU A 110 69.10 -26.47 17.44
N ILE A 111 68.88 -26.57 18.76
CA ILE A 111 67.54 -26.48 19.37
C ILE A 111 66.88 -25.13 19.06
N LYS A 112 67.63 -24.03 19.08
CA LYS A 112 67.10 -22.70 18.71
C LYS A 112 66.79 -22.58 17.22
N SER A 113 67.52 -23.28 16.37
CA SER A 113 67.24 -23.37 14.94
C SER A 113 65.92 -24.11 14.68
N ASP A 114 65.64 -25.20 15.40
CA ASP A 114 64.36 -25.90 15.30
C ASP A 114 63.19 -24.99 15.74
N GLU A 115 63.36 -24.26 16.86
CA GLU A 115 62.37 -23.25 17.31
C GLU A 115 62.14 -22.16 16.25
N ARG A 116 63.20 -21.73 15.56
CA ARG A 116 63.12 -20.76 14.48
C ARG A 116 62.27 -21.30 13.32
N GLU A 117 62.50 -22.53 12.91
CA GLU A 117 61.75 -23.17 11.82
C GLU A 117 60.25 -23.25 12.13
N GLU A 118 59.89 -23.64 13.35
CA GLU A 118 58.49 -23.65 13.82
C GLU A 118 57.86 -22.25 13.76
N ILE A 119 58.58 -21.21 14.22
CA ILE A 119 58.07 -19.83 14.21
C ILE A 119 57.88 -19.33 12.77
N VAL A 120 58.79 -19.67 11.85
CA VAL A 120 58.68 -19.29 10.43
C VAL A 120 57.46 -19.95 9.79
N ALA A 121 57.25 -21.25 10.00
CA ALA A 121 56.07 -21.97 9.52
C ALA A 121 54.75 -21.35 10.05
N ASP A 122 54.74 -20.97 11.33
CA ASP A 122 53.60 -20.25 11.94
C ASP A 122 53.35 -18.89 11.29
N ILE A 123 54.39 -18.13 10.97
CA ILE A 123 54.28 -16.83 10.29
C ILE A 123 53.71 -16.99 8.89
N GLU A 124 54.14 -18.01 8.14
CA GLU A 124 53.61 -18.29 6.79
C GLU A 124 52.13 -18.65 6.84
N ARG A 125 51.73 -19.50 7.80
CA ARG A 125 50.32 -19.84 8.04
C ARG A 125 49.49 -18.60 8.38
N LEU A 126 49.99 -17.74 9.27
CA LEU A 126 49.33 -16.47 9.63
C LEU A 126 49.23 -15.52 8.44
N ASN A 127 50.25 -15.47 7.57
CA ASN A 127 50.22 -14.67 6.35
C ASN A 127 49.08 -15.11 5.41
N GLY A 128 48.92 -16.42 5.22
CA GLY A 128 47.79 -16.98 4.45
C GLY A 128 46.43 -16.60 5.05
N LEU A 129 46.28 -16.70 6.37
CA LEU A 129 45.06 -16.29 7.07
C LEU A 129 44.78 -14.79 6.93
N ILE A 130 45.80 -13.94 7.03
CA ILE A 130 45.68 -12.48 6.83
C ILE A 130 45.14 -12.19 5.43
N GLN A 131 45.64 -12.85 4.39
CA GLN A 131 45.15 -12.64 3.02
C GLN A 131 43.67 -13.03 2.87
N VAL A 132 43.26 -14.16 3.47
CA VAL A 132 41.86 -14.60 3.46
C VAL A 132 40.96 -13.60 4.20
N TYR A 133 41.35 -13.17 5.40
CA TYR A 133 40.57 -12.19 6.17
C TYR A 133 40.52 -10.83 5.51
N GLN A 134 41.60 -10.40 4.84
CA GLN A 134 41.62 -9.14 4.13
C GLN A 134 40.70 -9.14 2.91
N LYS A 135 40.63 -10.25 2.16
CA LYS A 135 39.62 -10.41 1.10
C LYS A 135 38.21 -10.41 1.67
N ALA A 136 37.97 -11.12 2.77
CA ALA A 136 36.67 -11.16 3.43
C ALA A 136 36.22 -9.78 3.96
N GLU A 137 37.15 -8.98 4.51
CA GLU A 137 36.89 -7.61 4.95
C GLU A 137 36.48 -6.71 3.78
N VAL A 138 37.21 -6.76 2.65
CA VAL A 138 36.87 -5.98 1.45
C VAL A 138 35.48 -6.36 0.94
N THR A 139 35.18 -7.66 0.78
CA THR A 139 33.85 -8.11 0.34
C THR A 139 32.75 -7.68 1.31
N ALA A 140 33.00 -7.76 2.63
CA ALA A 140 32.03 -7.33 3.62
C ALA A 140 31.81 -5.81 3.61
N GLN A 141 32.88 -5.03 3.39
CA GLN A 141 32.81 -3.56 3.27
C GLN A 141 31.98 -3.15 2.04
N GLU A 142 32.22 -3.77 0.89
CA GLU A 142 31.45 -3.51 -0.33
C GLU A 142 29.96 -3.82 -0.14
N ALA A 143 29.65 -4.95 0.51
CA ALA A 143 28.27 -5.32 0.82
C ALA A 143 27.62 -4.34 1.81
N PHE A 144 28.36 -3.90 2.83
CA PHE A 144 27.91 -2.91 3.80
C PHE A 144 27.61 -1.56 3.13
N ASP A 145 28.54 -1.03 2.32
CA ASP A 145 28.39 0.24 1.61
C ASP A 145 27.20 0.21 0.64
N MET A 146 26.98 -0.94 -0.02
CA MET A 146 25.84 -1.13 -0.90
C MET A 146 24.52 -1.12 -0.12
N CYS A 147 24.45 -1.82 1.02
CA CYS A 147 23.27 -1.82 1.88
C CYS A 147 23.00 -0.43 2.44
N GLU A 148 24.03 0.31 2.85
CA GLU A 148 23.91 1.68 3.36
C GLU A 148 23.34 2.63 2.30
N LYS A 149 23.90 2.60 1.08
CA LYS A 149 23.41 3.41 -0.04
C LYS A 149 21.96 3.09 -0.39
N ASN A 150 21.61 1.81 -0.45
CA ASN A 150 20.24 1.38 -0.74
C ASN A 150 19.26 1.78 0.35
N LEU A 151 19.63 1.62 1.62
CA LEU A 151 18.80 2.03 2.76
C LEU A 151 18.55 3.54 2.76
N ARG A 152 19.59 4.35 2.49
CA ARG A 152 19.45 5.81 2.36
C ARG A 152 18.55 6.21 1.21
N LYS A 153 18.70 5.58 0.04
CA LYS A 153 17.84 5.84 -1.13
C LYS A 153 16.39 5.48 -0.84
N LEU A 154 16.12 4.28 -0.32
CA LEU A 154 14.76 3.84 0.02
C LEU A 154 14.09 4.73 1.06
N LYS A 155 14.83 5.20 2.08
CA LYS A 155 14.28 6.13 3.09
C LYS A 155 13.90 7.49 2.47
N ARG A 156 14.70 8.00 1.53
CA ARG A 156 14.39 9.24 0.79
C ARG A 156 13.20 9.05 -0.15
N GLU A 157 13.25 8.01 -0.99
CA GLU A 157 12.18 7.68 -1.92
C GLU A 157 10.85 7.45 -1.20
N LYS A 158 10.85 6.78 -0.04
CA LYS A 158 9.65 6.65 0.80
C LYS A 158 9.07 8.02 1.12
N ASN A 159 9.88 8.91 1.69
CA ASN A 159 9.39 10.23 2.12
C ASN A 159 8.85 11.01 0.92
N ASP A 160 9.62 11.09 -0.17
CA ASP A 160 9.21 11.83 -1.37
C ASP A 160 7.92 11.25 -1.98
N VAL A 161 7.82 9.93 -2.12
CA VAL A 161 6.66 9.29 -2.75
C VAL A 161 5.42 9.35 -1.86
N VAL A 162 5.56 9.06 -0.57
CA VAL A 162 4.43 9.09 0.38
C VAL A 162 3.92 10.52 0.56
N GLU A 163 4.80 11.51 0.71
CA GLU A 163 4.38 12.92 0.81
C GLU A 163 3.70 13.39 -0.48
N ASN A 164 4.27 13.09 -1.64
CA ASN A 164 3.63 13.44 -2.92
C ASN A 164 2.28 12.75 -3.11
N MET A 165 2.13 11.50 -2.66
CA MET A 165 0.84 10.81 -2.68
C MET A 165 -0.16 11.46 -1.73
N ARG A 166 0.24 11.80 -0.49
CA ARG A 166 -0.64 12.51 0.47
C ARG A 166 -1.14 13.83 -0.10
N VAL A 167 -0.24 14.66 -0.62
CA VAL A 167 -0.61 15.95 -1.23
C VAL A 167 -1.59 15.75 -2.40
N LYS A 168 -1.32 14.78 -3.28
CA LYS A 168 -2.22 14.48 -4.40
C LYS A 168 -3.60 13.98 -3.95
N THR A 169 -3.65 13.13 -2.92
CA THR A 169 -4.92 12.66 -2.34
C THR A 169 -5.70 13.79 -1.69
N GLU A 170 -5.05 14.71 -0.98
CA GLU A 170 -5.71 15.90 -0.40
C GLU A 170 -6.24 16.84 -1.48
N MET A 171 -5.46 17.12 -2.52
CA MET A 171 -5.89 17.95 -3.64
C MET A 171 -7.08 17.32 -4.38
N GLN A 172 -7.07 15.99 -4.58
CA GLN A 172 -8.18 15.29 -5.19
C GLN A 172 -9.47 15.45 -4.38
N LYS A 173 -9.42 15.30 -3.05
CA LYS A 173 -10.59 15.54 -2.19
C LYS A 173 -11.13 16.96 -2.32
N VAL A 174 -10.24 17.96 -2.39
CA VAL A 174 -10.66 19.36 -2.62
C VAL A 174 -11.37 19.52 -3.96
N TYR A 175 -10.89 18.88 -5.03
CA TYR A 175 -11.58 18.90 -6.33
C TYR A 175 -12.91 18.16 -6.30
N ASP A 176 -12.98 16.99 -5.67
CA ASP A 176 -14.20 16.21 -5.52
C ASP A 176 -15.25 17.00 -4.70
N ASP A 177 -14.85 17.64 -3.61
CA ASP A 177 -15.72 18.52 -2.80
C ASP A 177 -16.23 19.72 -3.61
N LEU A 178 -15.39 20.32 -4.47
CA LEU A 178 -15.78 21.42 -5.36
C LEU A 178 -16.76 20.95 -6.45
N ASP A 179 -16.57 19.75 -7.01
CA ASP A 179 -17.48 19.16 -7.98
C ASP A 179 -18.81 18.73 -7.35
N ASP A 180 -18.79 18.22 -6.12
CA ASP A 180 -20.00 17.93 -5.34
C ASP A 180 -20.78 19.21 -5.01
N LEU A 181 -20.10 20.28 -4.59
CA LEU A 181 -20.72 21.60 -4.41
C LEU A 181 -21.30 22.16 -5.71
N LYS A 182 -20.64 21.92 -6.84
CA LYS A 182 -21.15 22.26 -8.17
C LYS A 182 -22.33 21.37 -8.57
N ALA A 183 -22.35 20.09 -8.19
CA ALA A 183 -23.48 19.20 -8.41
C ALA A 183 -24.71 19.61 -7.57
N VAL A 184 -24.51 20.16 -6.37
CA VAL A 184 -25.59 20.75 -5.55
C VAL A 184 -26.26 21.94 -6.25
N THR A 185 -25.58 22.68 -7.13
CA THR A 185 -26.25 23.70 -7.99
C THR A 185 -27.21 23.08 -9.03
N GLY A 186 -27.20 21.77 -9.23
CA GLY A 186 -28.23 21.04 -9.98
C GLY A 186 -29.60 21.01 -9.27
N VAL A 187 -29.63 21.19 -7.93
CA VAL A 187 -30.87 21.33 -7.16
C VAL A 187 -31.60 22.64 -7.50
N ASP A 188 -30.88 23.68 -7.93
CA ASP A 188 -31.50 24.93 -8.41
C ASP A 188 -32.28 24.73 -9.72
N LYS A 189 -31.85 23.80 -10.59
CA LYS A 189 -32.64 23.39 -11.77
C LYS A 189 -33.90 22.61 -11.39
N ALA A 190 -33.83 21.79 -10.34
CA ALA A 190 -35.01 21.08 -9.82
C ALA A 190 -36.02 22.05 -9.15
N LEU A 191 -35.53 23.07 -8.44
CA LEU A 191 -36.35 24.17 -7.92
C LEU A 191 -37.03 24.98 -9.04
N GLY A 192 -36.33 25.19 -10.17
CA GLY A 192 -36.93 25.76 -11.38
C GLY A 192 -38.08 24.92 -11.91
N TYR A 193 -37.88 23.60 -12.03
CA TYR A 193 -38.92 22.67 -12.51
C TYR A 193 -40.14 22.61 -11.58
N VAL A 194 -39.93 22.68 -10.25
CA VAL A 194 -41.03 22.75 -9.27
C VAL A 194 -41.78 24.08 -9.36
N ARG A 195 -41.10 25.21 -9.56
CA ARG A 195 -41.74 26.52 -9.75
C ARG A 195 -42.54 26.59 -11.04
N ASP A 196 -42.02 26.02 -12.12
CA ASP A 196 -42.72 25.95 -13.41
C ASP A 196 -43.94 25.02 -13.33
N LYS A 197 -43.80 23.83 -12.71
CA LYS A 197 -44.95 22.95 -12.46
C LYS A 197 -46.02 23.59 -11.58
N ASN A 198 -45.63 24.41 -10.60
CA ASN A 198 -46.59 25.09 -9.73
C ASN A 198 -47.36 26.17 -10.51
N LYS A 199 -46.69 26.90 -11.41
CA LYS A 199 -47.36 27.82 -12.35
C LYS A 199 -48.33 27.10 -13.30
N ASP A 200 -47.93 25.94 -13.83
CA ASP A 200 -48.79 25.14 -14.72
C ASP A 200 -50.03 24.60 -13.98
N LEU A 201 -49.87 24.23 -12.71
CA LEU A 201 -50.98 23.84 -11.83
C LEU A 201 -51.93 25.00 -11.56
N ASP A 202 -51.43 26.20 -11.27
CA ASP A 202 -52.25 27.40 -11.10
C ASP A 202 -53.01 27.75 -12.41
N ALA A 203 -52.35 27.64 -13.56
CA ALA A 203 -52.99 27.84 -14.87
C ALA A 203 -54.07 26.78 -15.15
N ALA A 204 -53.86 25.53 -14.76
CA ALA A 204 -54.84 24.45 -14.89
C ALA A 204 -56.06 24.65 -13.98
N VAL A 205 -55.86 25.16 -12.76
CA VAL A 205 -56.95 25.50 -11.83
C VAL A 205 -57.78 26.66 -12.36
N GLU A 206 -57.15 27.71 -12.90
CA GLU A 206 -57.89 28.83 -13.48
C GLU A 206 -58.61 28.41 -14.78
N GLY A 207 -58.00 27.55 -15.59
CA GLY A 207 -58.64 26.92 -16.75
C GLY A 207 -59.86 26.07 -16.37
N ALA A 208 -59.76 25.28 -15.31
CA ALA A 208 -60.87 24.49 -14.78
C ALA A 208 -62.02 25.37 -14.26
N ARG A 209 -61.69 26.51 -13.64
CA ARG A 209 -62.67 27.51 -13.20
C ARG A 209 -63.41 28.15 -14.38
N VAL A 210 -62.69 28.53 -15.44
CA VAL A 210 -63.29 29.07 -16.67
C VAL A 210 -64.20 28.05 -17.34
N VAL A 211 -63.78 26.78 -17.44
CA VAL A 211 -64.60 25.70 -18.01
C VAL A 211 -65.83 25.39 -17.15
N HIS A 212 -65.71 25.42 -15.82
CA HIS A 212 -66.84 25.24 -14.91
C HIS A 212 -67.87 26.37 -15.04
N ASN A 213 -67.41 27.62 -15.13
CA ASN A 213 -68.27 28.78 -15.37
C ASN A 213 -68.96 28.70 -16.75
N ASN A 214 -68.24 28.25 -17.79
CA ASN A 214 -68.83 27.99 -19.09
C ASN A 214 -69.87 26.86 -19.07
N LYS A 215 -69.62 25.75 -18.34
CA LYS A 215 -70.60 24.67 -18.16
C LYS A 215 -71.85 25.14 -17.41
N MET A 216 -71.70 26.05 -16.43
CA MET A 216 -72.84 26.67 -15.74
C MET A 216 -73.67 27.51 -16.71
N SER A 217 -73.00 28.32 -17.54
CA SER A 217 -73.65 29.11 -18.61
C SER A 217 -74.37 28.22 -19.63
N THR A 218 -73.77 27.09 -20.06
CA THR A 218 -74.41 26.14 -20.99
C THR A 218 -75.61 25.42 -20.34
N LYS A 219 -75.56 25.12 -19.04
CA LYS A 219 -76.69 24.54 -18.31
C LYS A 219 -77.85 25.55 -18.19
N ILE A 220 -77.57 26.82 -17.95
CA ILE A 220 -78.59 27.89 -17.94
C ILE A 220 -79.23 28.01 -19.33
N GLN A 221 -78.44 28.01 -20.40
CA GLN A 221 -78.98 28.05 -21.77
C GLN A 221 -79.82 26.81 -22.11
N ARG A 222 -79.45 25.61 -21.63
CA ARG A 222 -80.28 24.41 -21.80
C ARG A 222 -81.56 24.46 -20.98
N ALA A 223 -81.52 24.96 -19.75
CA ALA A 223 -82.71 25.15 -18.93
C ALA A 223 -83.68 26.17 -19.56
N GLU A 224 -83.17 27.26 -20.16
CA GLU A 224 -84.00 28.20 -20.92
C GLU A 224 -84.57 27.59 -22.21
N ALA A 225 -83.82 26.73 -22.89
CA ALA A 225 -84.30 26.01 -24.07
C ALA A 225 -85.37 24.95 -23.72
N GLU A 226 -85.25 24.29 -22.57
CA GLU A 226 -86.27 23.36 -22.05
C GLU A 226 -87.52 24.10 -21.55
N ALA A 227 -87.37 25.27 -20.91
CA ALA A 227 -88.50 26.13 -20.56
C ALA A 227 -89.26 26.64 -21.80
N ARG A 228 -88.54 26.96 -22.88
CA ARG A 228 -89.16 27.30 -24.18
C ARG A 228 -89.90 26.10 -24.81
N LYS A 229 -89.39 24.88 -24.65
CA LYS A 229 -90.09 23.66 -25.11
C LYS A 229 -91.32 23.33 -24.27
N ALA A 230 -91.27 23.56 -22.95
CA ALA A 230 -92.42 23.41 -22.06
C ALA A 230 -93.54 24.39 -22.43
N ASN A 231 -93.22 25.68 -22.64
CA ASN A 231 -94.18 26.68 -23.09
C ASN A 231 -94.75 26.40 -24.50
N SER A 232 -93.98 25.74 -25.38
CA SER A 232 -94.47 25.33 -26.71
C SER A 232 -95.47 24.16 -26.65
N ASN A 233 -95.48 23.37 -25.57
CA ASN A 233 -96.37 22.23 -25.41
C ASN A 233 -97.76 22.66 -24.89
N ASP A 234 -97.83 23.71 -24.08
CA ASP A 234 -99.11 24.31 -23.64
C ASP A 234 -99.93 24.86 -24.82
N TYR A 235 -99.25 25.37 -25.85
CA TYR A 235 -99.91 25.83 -27.08
C TYR A 235 -100.51 24.67 -27.90
N LEU A 236 -99.82 23.54 -28.01
CA LEU A 236 -100.31 22.34 -28.69
C LEU A 236 -101.44 21.63 -27.91
N GLU A 237 -101.40 21.66 -26.58
CA GLU A 237 -102.50 21.17 -25.74
C GLU A 237 -103.75 22.05 -25.86
N SER A 238 -103.59 23.37 -25.96
CA SER A 238 -104.71 24.29 -26.20
C SER A 238 -105.40 24.07 -27.57
N LEU A 239 -104.65 23.58 -28.57
CA LEU A 239 -105.17 23.22 -29.90
C LEU A 239 -105.88 21.86 -29.92
N LYS A 240 -105.39 20.86 -29.16
CA LYS A 240 -106.08 19.57 -28.99
C LYS A 240 -107.42 19.70 -28.26
N LYS A 241 -107.51 20.60 -27.27
CA LYS A 241 -108.76 20.89 -26.55
C LYS A 241 -109.83 21.57 -27.41
N LYS A 242 -109.43 22.19 -28.53
CA LYS A 242 -110.31 22.90 -29.47
C LYS A 242 -110.88 22.02 -30.59
N TYR A 243 -110.31 20.83 -30.83
CA TYR A 243 -110.68 19.94 -31.94
C TYR A 243 -110.98 18.50 -31.56
N ASN A 244 -111.19 18.18 -30.26
CA ASN A 244 -111.78 16.91 -29.86
C ASN A 244 -113.26 17.10 -29.51
N LYS A 245 -114.12 16.65 -30.43
CA LYS A 245 -115.49 16.20 -30.16
C LYS A 245 -115.45 14.80 -29.59
#